data_AF-A0A7G2DUE0-F1
#
_entry.id   AF-A0A7G2DUE0-F1
#
_cell.length_a   1.000
_cell.length_b   1.000
_cell.length_c   1.000
_cell.angle_alpha   90.00
_cell.angle_beta   90.00
_cell.angle_gamma   90.00
#
_symmetry.space_group_name_H-M   'P 1'
#
loop_
_entity.id
_entity.type
_entity.pdbx_description
1 polymer ?
#
loop_
_entity_poly.entity_id
_entity_poly.type
_entity_poly.pdbx_seq_one_letter_code
_entity_poly.pdbx_strand_id
1 'polypeptide(L)'
;MASSVFLSSFSSSSSLQLCSSFHGEYLAPSRCFLGAPVTSSSLSLSGKKNSYSPRQFHVSAKKVSGLEEAIRIRKMRELETKSKVRRNPPLRRGRVSPRLLVPDHIPRPPYVESGVLPDISSEFQIPGPEGIAKMRAACELAARVLNYAGTLVKPSVTTNEIDKAVHDMIIEAGAYPSPLGYGGFPKSVCTSVNECMCHGIPDSRQLQSGDIINIDVTVYLDGYHGDTSRTFFCGEVDEGFKRLVKVTEECLERGIAVCKDGASFKKIGKRISEHAEKFGYNVVERFVGHGVGPVFHSEPLIYHYRNDEPGLMVEGQTFTIEPILTIGTTECVTWPDNWTTLTADGGVAAQFEHTILITRTGKSMIMASSAAASISMITLRNLSRNHQSHQSTFLGFSRSFHNQRISSNSPGLSTRARSTTSSTGGFFRTICSSSSNDYSRPTKIQELNVYEFNEGDRNSPAVLKLGKKPDQLCLGDLVPFTNKLYTGDLTKRIGITAGLCVLIQHVPEKKGDRFEASYSFYFGDYGHISVQGPYLTYEDTFLAITGGSGVFEGAYGQVKLRQLVYPTKLFYTFYLKGVAADLPVELTGKHVEPSKEVKPAAEAQATQPGATIANFTN
;
A
#
# COMPACT_ATOMS: atom_id res chain seq x y z
N MET A 1 -60.65 -29.68 14.19
CA MET A 1 -61.57 -29.16 15.23
C MET A 1 -60.82 -28.02 15.91
N ALA A 2 -61.01 -26.73 15.63
CA ALA A 2 -62.18 -25.94 15.20
C ALA A 2 -63.09 -25.48 16.35
N SER A 3 -62.86 -24.25 16.81
CA SER A 3 -63.73 -23.31 17.55
C SER A 3 -62.94 -21.99 17.70
N SER A 4 -63.27 -20.88 17.05
CA SER A 4 -64.39 -19.94 17.27
C SER A 4 -64.19 -19.01 18.50
N VAL A 5 -64.37 -17.68 18.51
CA VAL A 5 -64.52 -16.54 17.56
C VAL A 5 -64.91 -15.31 18.44
N PHE A 6 -65.10 -14.10 17.87
CA PHE A 6 -65.37 -12.78 18.50
C PHE A 6 -64.11 -12.01 18.92
N LEU A 7 -63.75 -10.85 18.34
CA LEU A 7 -64.40 -9.95 17.37
C LEU A 7 -65.55 -9.07 17.90
N SER A 8 -65.23 -7.82 18.29
CA SER A 8 -66.08 -6.65 18.08
C SER A 8 -65.26 -5.35 18.13
N SER A 9 -65.33 -4.54 17.09
CA SER A 9 -64.82 -3.16 17.04
C SER A 9 -65.98 -2.17 17.20
N PHE A 10 -65.69 -0.93 17.56
CA PHE A 10 -66.61 0.20 17.35
C PHE A 10 -65.85 1.45 16.91
N SER A 11 -66.50 2.29 16.10
CA SER A 11 -65.88 3.37 15.35
C SER A 11 -66.85 4.50 15.04
N SER A 12 -66.41 5.75 15.23
CA SER A 12 -67.02 6.97 14.67
C SER A 12 -65.96 8.08 14.68
N SER A 13 -65.47 8.63 13.56
CA SER A 13 -66.16 9.55 12.62
C SER A 13 -66.85 10.71 13.37
N SER A 14 -66.44 11.97 13.24
CA SER A 14 -66.46 12.81 12.01
C SER A 14 -65.75 14.16 12.28
N SER A 15 -65.35 15.05 11.35
CA SER A 15 -65.15 15.01 9.89
C SER A 15 -64.61 16.36 9.35
N LEU A 16 -63.72 16.35 8.34
CA LEU A 16 -63.43 17.45 7.37
C LEU A 16 -62.74 18.73 7.95
N GLN A 17 -62.10 19.63 7.18
CA GLN A 17 -62.13 19.87 5.72
C GLN A 17 -60.83 20.55 5.17
N LEU A 18 -60.19 19.96 4.13
CA LEU A 18 -59.28 20.51 3.08
C LEU A 18 -58.11 21.51 3.45
N CYS A 19 -57.04 21.71 2.65
CA CYS A 19 -56.84 21.50 1.20
C CYS A 19 -55.36 21.23 0.75
N SER A 20 -55.23 20.77 -0.50
CA SER A 20 -54.09 20.87 -1.44
C SER A 20 -52.71 20.29 -1.07
N SER A 21 -52.43 19.11 -1.65
CA SER A 21 -51.15 18.40 -1.69
C SER A 21 -50.11 19.00 -2.65
N PHE A 22 -48.84 18.62 -2.46
CA PHE A 22 -48.00 18.05 -3.54
C PHE A 22 -47.03 17.01 -2.96
N HIS A 23 -46.80 15.92 -3.70
CA HIS A 23 -45.84 14.85 -3.40
C HIS A 23 -45.18 14.39 -4.71
N GLY A 24 -44.00 13.76 -4.61
CA GLY A 24 -43.20 13.39 -5.77
C GLY A 24 -42.05 12.45 -5.42
N GLU A 25 -42.36 11.29 -4.84
CA GLU A 25 -41.43 10.17 -4.75
C GLU A 25 -41.07 9.66 -6.15
N TYR A 26 -39.85 9.14 -6.33
CA TYR A 26 -39.49 8.33 -7.49
C TYR A 26 -38.74 7.07 -7.06
N LEU A 27 -39.29 5.92 -7.41
CA LEU A 27 -38.75 4.60 -7.13
C LEU A 27 -37.63 4.23 -8.11
N ALA A 28 -36.63 3.49 -7.64
CA ALA A 28 -35.55 2.95 -8.47
C ALA A 28 -36.02 1.74 -9.32
N PRO A 29 -35.50 1.55 -10.55
CA PRO A 29 -35.80 0.39 -11.39
C PRO A 29 -34.69 -0.67 -11.35
N SER A 30 -34.91 -1.77 -10.63
CA SER A 30 -34.15 -3.02 -10.79
C SER A 30 -34.52 -3.72 -12.11
N ARG A 31 -33.55 -4.27 -12.85
CA ARG A 31 -33.73 -5.47 -13.72
C ARG A 31 -32.43 -5.97 -14.37
N CYS A 32 -32.18 -7.28 -14.23
CA CYS A 32 -31.49 -8.07 -15.25
C CYS A 32 -32.53 -8.79 -16.11
N PHE A 33 -32.29 -8.96 -17.42
CA PHE A 33 -32.25 -10.27 -18.10
C PHE A 33 -32.17 -10.13 -19.64
N LEU A 34 -31.35 -11.01 -20.23
CA LEU A 34 -31.33 -11.56 -21.60
C LEU A 34 -32.21 -10.89 -22.70
N GLY A 35 -31.56 -10.50 -23.80
CA GLY A 35 -32.20 -10.21 -25.09
C GLY A 35 -31.73 -11.14 -26.21
N ALA A 36 -32.67 -11.64 -27.01
CA ALA A 36 -32.42 -12.30 -28.30
C ALA A 36 -33.49 -11.82 -29.32
N PRO A 37 -33.19 -11.74 -30.64
CA PRO A 37 -33.84 -10.76 -31.51
C PRO A 37 -34.90 -11.33 -32.48
N VAL A 38 -35.94 -10.53 -32.76
CA VAL A 38 -36.86 -10.73 -33.92
C VAL A 38 -37.17 -9.37 -34.57
N THR A 39 -37.62 -9.41 -35.83
CA THR A 39 -37.58 -8.35 -36.84
C THR A 39 -38.70 -7.31 -36.82
N SER A 40 -38.47 -6.24 -37.59
CA SER A 40 -39.37 -5.15 -37.98
C SER A 40 -40.77 -5.54 -38.49
N SER A 41 -41.75 -4.67 -38.20
CA SER A 41 -42.85 -4.36 -39.14
C SER A 41 -43.36 -2.93 -38.89
N SER A 42 -43.52 -2.13 -39.95
CA SER A 42 -44.05 -0.77 -39.90
C SER A 42 -45.57 -0.73 -40.07
N LEU A 43 -46.26 0.15 -39.35
CA LEU A 43 -47.62 0.59 -39.70
C LEU A 43 -47.87 2.04 -39.26
N SER A 44 -48.64 2.76 -40.06
CA SER A 44 -49.19 4.10 -39.78
C SER A 44 -50.60 3.94 -39.15
N LEU A 45 -51.41 4.96 -38.82
CA LEU A 45 -51.46 6.38 -39.23
C LEU A 45 -52.26 7.18 -38.16
N SER A 46 -52.60 8.43 -38.47
CA SER A 46 -53.56 9.30 -37.77
C SER A 46 -53.02 9.99 -36.51
N GLY A 47 -53.36 11.27 -36.37
CA GLY A 47 -52.95 12.10 -35.24
C GLY A 47 -54.02 13.10 -34.84
N LYS A 48 -53.84 13.72 -33.67
CA LYS A 48 -54.56 14.92 -33.25
C LYS A 48 -53.56 15.92 -32.68
N LYS A 49 -53.63 17.17 -33.14
CA LYS A 49 -52.87 18.27 -32.54
C LYS A 49 -53.49 18.62 -31.19
N ASN A 50 -52.67 18.78 -30.17
CA ASN A 50 -52.99 19.66 -29.05
C ASN A 50 -51.71 20.33 -28.54
N SER A 51 -51.82 21.59 -28.15
CA SER A 51 -50.67 22.46 -27.84
C SER A 51 -50.11 22.20 -26.45
N TYR A 52 -48.79 21.99 -26.37
CA TYR A 52 -48.04 22.07 -25.11
C TYR A 52 -46.91 23.09 -25.22
N SER A 53 -46.64 23.79 -24.12
CA SER A 53 -45.56 24.76 -24.02
C SER A 53 -44.19 24.08 -24.14
N PRO A 54 -43.19 24.75 -24.72
CA PRO A 54 -41.85 24.19 -24.84
C PRO A 54 -41.19 24.10 -23.45
N ARG A 55 -41.21 22.92 -22.84
CA ARG A 55 -40.31 22.61 -21.73
C ARG A 55 -38.88 22.67 -22.26
N GLN A 56 -38.11 23.63 -21.78
CA GLN A 56 -36.74 23.88 -22.22
C GLN A 56 -35.83 22.73 -21.76
N PHE A 57 -35.57 21.76 -22.65
CA PHE A 57 -34.58 20.71 -22.41
C PHE A 57 -33.20 21.35 -22.25
N HIS A 58 -32.69 21.39 -21.02
CA HIS A 58 -31.38 21.94 -20.73
C HIS A 58 -30.29 20.91 -21.06
N VAL A 59 -30.07 20.67 -22.35
CA VAL A 59 -29.02 19.78 -22.85
C VAL A 59 -27.66 20.43 -22.54
N SER A 60 -27.08 20.05 -21.40
CA SER A 60 -25.72 20.42 -21.00
C SER A 60 -24.70 19.65 -21.84
N ALA A 61 -24.61 20.01 -23.12
CA ALA A 61 -23.52 19.57 -23.97
C ALA A 61 -22.22 20.19 -23.44
N LYS A 62 -21.33 19.37 -22.84
CA LYS A 62 -19.96 19.77 -22.51
C LYS A 62 -19.29 20.25 -23.79
N LYS A 63 -19.26 21.57 -24.01
CA LYS A 63 -18.68 22.21 -25.19
C LYS A 63 -17.16 22.25 -25.09
N VAL A 64 -16.55 21.06 -25.10
CA VAL A 64 -15.12 20.87 -25.34
C VAL A 64 -14.78 21.68 -26.59
N SER A 65 -13.75 22.53 -26.52
CA SER A 65 -13.42 23.35 -27.68
C SER A 65 -12.95 22.44 -28.82
N GLY A 66 -13.33 22.78 -30.07
CA GLY A 66 -12.84 22.05 -31.24
C GLY A 66 -11.31 22.05 -31.34
N LEU A 67 -10.65 22.97 -30.64
CA LEU A 67 -9.20 23.03 -30.49
C LEU A 67 -8.68 21.97 -29.49
N GLU A 68 -9.31 21.78 -28.33
CA GLU A 68 -8.96 20.70 -27.40
C GLU A 68 -9.13 19.32 -28.03
N GLU A 69 -10.24 19.08 -28.73
CA GLU A 69 -10.48 17.80 -29.39
C GLU A 69 -9.54 17.58 -30.58
N ALA A 70 -9.24 18.62 -31.37
CA ALA A 70 -8.20 18.53 -32.40
C ALA A 70 -6.80 18.28 -31.81
N ILE A 71 -6.47 18.85 -30.65
CA ILE A 71 -5.21 18.59 -29.93
C ILE A 71 -5.20 17.16 -29.37
N ARG A 72 -6.33 16.64 -28.87
CA ARG A 72 -6.49 15.24 -28.42
C ARG A 72 -6.23 14.28 -29.57
N ILE A 73 -6.98 14.41 -30.67
CA ILE A 73 -6.85 13.59 -31.88
C ILE A 73 -5.44 13.67 -32.45
N ARG A 74 -4.83 14.87 -32.47
CA ARG A 74 -3.44 15.05 -32.92
C ARG A 74 -2.43 14.35 -32.00
N LYS A 75 -2.55 14.50 -30.67
CA LYS A 75 -1.69 13.80 -29.71
C LYS A 75 -1.83 12.27 -29.82
N MET A 76 -3.04 11.74 -29.99
CA MET A 76 -3.26 10.31 -30.20
C MET A 76 -2.55 9.83 -31.47
N ARG A 77 -2.70 10.53 -32.60
CA ARG A 77 -1.97 10.22 -33.84
C ARG A 77 -0.45 10.35 -33.70
N GLU A 78 0.06 11.32 -32.93
CA GLU A 78 1.49 11.49 -32.65
C GLU A 78 2.07 10.42 -31.69
N LEU A 79 1.22 9.73 -30.91
CA LEU A 79 1.57 8.53 -30.16
C LEU A 79 1.55 7.28 -31.07
N GLU A 80 0.46 7.08 -31.82
CA GLU A 80 0.30 5.95 -32.77
C GLU A 80 1.43 5.89 -33.82
N THR A 81 1.88 7.05 -34.31
CA THR A 81 2.92 7.13 -35.36
C THR A 81 4.35 6.94 -34.87
N LYS A 82 4.62 7.00 -33.56
CA LYS A 82 5.99 6.89 -33.00
C LYS A 82 6.32 5.51 -32.42
N SER A 83 5.33 4.67 -32.20
CA SER A 83 5.54 3.29 -31.76
C SER A 83 4.52 2.36 -32.41
N LYS A 84 4.99 1.42 -33.23
CA LYS A 84 4.25 0.17 -33.48
C LYS A 84 4.27 -0.65 -32.18
N VAL A 85 3.46 -0.24 -31.20
CA VAL A 85 3.27 -0.98 -29.95
C VAL A 85 2.84 -2.39 -30.34
N ARG A 86 3.66 -3.39 -30.01
CA ARG A 86 3.22 -4.78 -30.03
C ARG A 86 2.16 -4.92 -28.94
N ARG A 87 0.89 -4.71 -29.30
CA ARG A 87 -0.23 -5.07 -28.42
C ARG A 87 -0.06 -6.55 -28.09
N ASN A 88 -0.07 -6.87 -26.80
CA ASN A 88 -0.09 -8.26 -26.34
C ASN A 88 -1.34 -8.95 -26.92
N PRO A 89 -1.31 -10.29 -27.13
CA PRO A 89 -2.53 -11.01 -27.48
C PRO A 89 -3.58 -10.77 -26.37
N PRO A 90 -4.87 -10.55 -26.73
CA PRO A 90 -5.89 -10.20 -25.76
C PRO A 90 -5.98 -11.19 -24.60
N LEU A 91 -6.24 -10.67 -23.40
CA LEU A 91 -6.28 -11.42 -22.16
C LEU A 91 -7.24 -12.62 -22.26
N ARG A 92 -6.79 -13.77 -21.76
CA ARG A 92 -7.57 -15.01 -21.70
C ARG A 92 -7.57 -15.53 -20.28
N ARG A 93 -8.75 -15.91 -19.81
CA ARG A 93 -8.95 -16.58 -18.52
C ARG A 93 -8.19 -17.90 -18.48
N GLY A 94 -7.34 -18.07 -17.48
CA GLY A 94 -6.68 -19.32 -17.14
C GLY A 94 -7.57 -20.26 -16.33
N ARG A 95 -6.96 -21.28 -15.73
CA ARG A 95 -7.63 -22.17 -14.79
C ARG A 95 -7.57 -21.58 -13.38
N VAL A 96 -8.71 -21.17 -12.84
CA VAL A 96 -8.85 -20.82 -11.42
C VAL A 96 -8.71 -22.11 -10.60
N SER A 97 -7.86 -22.11 -9.58
CA SER A 97 -7.74 -23.23 -8.63
C SER A 97 -8.75 -23.10 -7.49
N PRO A 98 -9.02 -24.16 -6.70
CA PRO A 98 -9.96 -24.10 -5.57
C PRO A 98 -9.67 -22.97 -4.56
N ARG A 99 -10.70 -22.60 -3.80
CA ARG A 99 -10.60 -21.63 -2.70
C ARG A 99 -9.62 -22.14 -1.64
N LEU A 100 -8.72 -21.27 -1.19
CA LEU A 100 -7.78 -21.56 -0.10
C LEU A 100 -8.47 -21.54 1.27
N LEU A 101 -7.95 -22.31 2.23
CA LEU A 101 -8.59 -22.54 3.53
C LEU A 101 -8.07 -21.59 4.60
N VAL A 102 -8.99 -20.83 5.21
CA VAL A 102 -8.70 -19.96 6.37
C VAL A 102 -8.93 -20.75 7.67
N PRO A 103 -7.92 -20.92 8.54
CA PRO A 103 -8.09 -21.59 9.84
C PRO A 103 -9.21 -20.98 10.70
N ASP A 104 -9.96 -21.82 11.41
CA ASP A 104 -11.15 -21.39 12.18
C ASP A 104 -10.86 -20.48 13.38
N HIS A 105 -9.60 -20.29 13.76
CA HIS A 105 -9.20 -19.35 14.82
C HIS A 105 -9.02 -17.90 14.33
N ILE A 106 -8.99 -17.66 13.01
CA ILE A 106 -8.87 -16.32 12.43
C ILE A 106 -10.26 -15.67 12.36
N PRO A 107 -10.45 -14.47 12.93
CA PRO A 107 -11.73 -13.75 12.86
C PRO A 107 -12.19 -13.54 11.41
N ARG A 108 -13.41 -14.01 11.09
CA ARG A 108 -14.00 -13.88 9.75
C ARG A 108 -14.91 -12.64 9.70
N PRO A 109 -14.84 -11.81 8.65
CA PRO A 109 -15.78 -10.70 8.46
C PRO A 109 -17.19 -11.24 8.14
N PRO A 110 -18.26 -10.52 8.51
CA PRO A 110 -19.62 -11.08 8.61
C PRO A 110 -20.25 -11.55 7.28
N TYR A 111 -19.77 -11.04 6.14
CA TYR A 111 -20.27 -11.46 4.81
C TYR A 111 -19.80 -12.86 4.38
N VAL A 112 -18.80 -13.44 5.06
CA VAL A 112 -18.26 -14.77 4.70
C VAL A 112 -19.29 -15.88 4.92
N GLU A 113 -20.23 -15.68 5.85
CA GLU A 113 -21.29 -16.65 6.17
C GLU A 113 -22.52 -16.53 5.25
N SER A 114 -22.79 -15.35 4.68
CA SER A 114 -23.97 -15.15 3.83
C SER A 114 -23.80 -15.71 2.41
N GLY A 115 -22.58 -15.64 1.86
CA GLY A 115 -22.29 -15.98 0.46
C GLY A 115 -22.94 -15.04 -0.57
N VAL A 116 -23.59 -13.96 -0.12
CA VAL A 116 -24.24 -12.94 -0.95
C VAL A 116 -23.37 -11.69 -0.96
N LEU A 117 -23.33 -10.96 -2.08
CA LEU A 117 -22.63 -9.68 -2.17
C LEU A 117 -23.33 -8.66 -1.24
N PRO A 118 -22.62 -8.07 -0.26
CA PRO A 118 -23.22 -7.05 0.59
C PRO A 118 -23.55 -5.79 -0.21
N ASP A 119 -24.68 -5.16 0.11
CA ASP A 119 -24.95 -3.79 -0.30
C ASP A 119 -23.94 -2.83 0.35
N ILE A 120 -23.63 -1.72 -0.33
CA ILE A 120 -22.75 -0.67 0.20
C ILE A 120 -23.44 -0.04 1.42
N SER A 121 -22.78 -0.05 2.58
CA SER A 121 -23.36 0.52 3.79
C SER A 121 -23.48 2.04 3.68
N SER A 122 -24.62 2.60 4.12
CA SER A 122 -24.82 4.05 4.22
C SER A 122 -24.09 4.70 5.41
N GLU A 123 -23.40 3.90 6.24
CA GLU A 123 -22.66 4.40 7.40
C GLU A 123 -21.27 4.92 7.02
N PHE A 124 -21.02 6.21 7.28
CA PHE A 124 -19.69 6.80 7.13
C PHE A 124 -18.72 6.23 8.19
N GLN A 125 -17.60 5.65 7.75
CA GLN A 125 -16.58 5.13 8.65
C GLN A 125 -15.83 6.29 9.33
N ILE A 126 -16.11 6.55 10.60
CA ILE A 126 -15.46 7.57 11.43
C ILE A 126 -14.99 6.91 12.74
N PRO A 127 -13.91 6.10 12.71
CA PRO A 127 -13.44 5.38 13.88
C PRO A 127 -12.97 6.29 15.02
N GLY A 128 -13.30 5.92 16.26
CA GLY A 128 -12.70 6.52 17.47
C GLY A 128 -11.22 6.14 17.65
N PRO A 129 -10.51 6.68 18.65
CA PRO A 129 -9.06 6.54 18.79
C PRO A 129 -8.51 5.11 18.79
N GLU A 130 -9.22 4.16 19.42
CA GLU A 130 -8.86 2.73 19.39
C GLU A 130 -9.06 2.13 17.99
N GLY A 131 -10.19 2.46 17.35
CA GLY A 131 -10.49 2.05 15.98
C GLY A 131 -9.46 2.58 14.99
N ILE A 132 -8.99 3.83 15.17
CA ILE A 132 -7.89 4.42 14.38
C ILE A 132 -6.59 3.62 14.55
N ALA A 133 -6.31 3.06 15.73
CA ALA A 133 -5.13 2.23 15.94
C ALA A 133 -5.25 0.86 15.23
N LYS A 134 -6.41 0.19 15.32
CA LYS A 134 -6.71 -1.06 14.59
C LYS A 134 -6.69 -0.86 13.07
N MET A 135 -7.29 0.24 12.61
CA MET A 135 -7.29 0.70 11.22
C MET A 135 -5.85 0.92 10.69
N ARG A 136 -4.93 1.47 11.50
CA ARG A 136 -3.50 1.53 11.15
C ARG A 136 -2.90 0.13 11.03
N ALA A 137 -3.07 -0.73 12.03
CA ALA A 137 -2.50 -2.08 12.02
C ALA A 137 -2.96 -2.91 10.80
N ALA A 138 -4.24 -2.84 10.43
CA ALA A 138 -4.79 -3.48 9.24
C ALA A 138 -4.15 -2.92 7.95
N CYS A 139 -4.10 -1.59 7.81
CA CYS A 139 -3.47 -0.94 6.65
C CYS A 139 -1.95 -1.16 6.54
N GLU A 140 -1.23 -1.20 7.66
CA GLU A 140 0.20 -1.51 7.72
C GLU A 140 0.47 -2.98 7.35
N LEU A 141 -0.45 -3.90 7.69
CA LEU A 141 -0.40 -5.27 7.19
C LEU A 141 -0.70 -5.34 5.69
N ALA A 142 -1.77 -4.71 5.20
CA ALA A 142 -2.10 -4.67 3.78
C ALA A 142 -0.94 -4.10 2.93
N ALA A 143 -0.33 -2.99 3.38
CA ALA A 143 0.83 -2.41 2.72
C ALA A 143 2.06 -3.34 2.73
N ARG A 144 2.33 -4.08 3.82
CA ARG A 144 3.40 -5.09 3.86
C ARG A 144 3.13 -6.24 2.88
N VAL A 145 1.90 -6.75 2.84
CA VAL A 145 1.48 -7.82 1.94
C VAL A 145 1.55 -7.38 0.47
N LEU A 146 1.10 -6.17 0.13
CA LEU A 146 1.21 -5.60 -1.21
C LEU A 146 2.67 -5.43 -1.66
N ASN A 147 3.56 -5.00 -0.76
CA ASN A 147 4.99 -4.91 -1.06
C ASN A 147 5.60 -6.30 -1.32
N TYR A 148 5.24 -7.30 -0.50
CA TYR A 148 5.68 -8.68 -0.69
C TYR A 148 5.18 -9.26 -2.02
N ALA A 149 3.89 -9.11 -2.33
CA ALA A 149 3.29 -9.52 -3.60
C ALA A 149 4.02 -8.90 -4.81
N GLY A 150 4.41 -7.63 -4.71
CA GLY A 150 5.23 -6.93 -5.69
C GLY A 150 6.58 -7.60 -5.98
N THR A 151 7.22 -8.23 -4.98
CA THR A 151 8.49 -8.99 -5.19
C THR A 151 8.30 -10.28 -5.99
N LEU A 152 7.08 -10.77 -6.10
CA LEU A 152 6.73 -11.99 -6.84
C LEU A 152 6.45 -11.72 -8.32
N VAL A 153 6.27 -10.44 -8.71
CA VAL A 153 5.96 -10.01 -10.08
C VAL A 153 7.18 -10.19 -10.99
N LYS A 154 7.25 -11.33 -11.66
CA LYS A 154 8.29 -11.68 -12.64
C LYS A 154 7.73 -12.61 -13.72
N PRO A 155 8.35 -12.68 -14.92
CA PRO A 155 7.90 -13.56 -15.98
C PRO A 155 7.80 -15.03 -15.54
N SER A 156 6.86 -15.75 -16.13
CA SER A 156 6.52 -17.16 -15.85
C SER A 156 5.84 -17.46 -14.51
N VAL A 157 5.75 -16.53 -13.56
CA VAL A 157 4.91 -16.68 -12.35
C VAL A 157 3.44 -16.51 -12.71
N THR A 158 2.56 -17.37 -12.18
CA THR A 158 1.11 -17.24 -12.34
C THR A 158 0.49 -16.30 -11.32
N THR A 159 -0.62 -15.65 -11.65
CA THR A 159 -1.36 -14.84 -10.67
C THR A 159 -1.87 -15.70 -9.50
N ASN A 160 -2.21 -16.97 -9.73
CA ASN A 160 -2.56 -17.91 -8.65
C ASN A 160 -1.39 -18.23 -7.69
N GLU A 161 -0.13 -18.18 -8.12
CA GLU A 161 1.02 -18.30 -7.19
C GLU A 161 1.16 -17.06 -6.31
N ILE A 162 0.86 -15.87 -6.85
CA ILE A 162 0.79 -14.62 -6.09
C ILE A 162 -0.37 -14.68 -5.07
N ASP A 163 -1.57 -15.11 -5.47
CA ASP A 163 -2.71 -15.36 -4.56
C ASP A 163 -2.35 -16.29 -3.41
N LYS A 164 -1.67 -17.41 -3.68
CA LYS A 164 -1.28 -18.34 -2.62
C LYS A 164 -0.29 -17.70 -1.65
N ALA A 165 0.75 -17.03 -2.14
CA ALA A 165 1.76 -16.41 -1.29
C ALA A 165 1.20 -15.23 -0.47
N VAL A 166 0.29 -14.43 -1.06
CA VAL A 166 -0.47 -13.38 -0.37
C VAL A 166 -1.38 -13.98 0.70
N HIS A 167 -2.10 -15.04 0.38
CA HIS A 167 -2.94 -15.77 1.33
C HIS A 167 -2.11 -16.28 2.52
N ASP A 168 -1.04 -17.04 2.26
CA ASP A 168 -0.17 -17.60 3.29
C ASP A 168 0.31 -16.49 4.26
N MET A 169 0.81 -15.36 3.74
CA MET A 169 1.30 -14.23 4.55
C MET A 169 0.19 -13.54 5.37
N ILE A 170 -1.04 -13.43 4.84
CA ILE A 170 -2.19 -12.87 5.56
C ILE A 170 -2.60 -13.79 6.72
N ILE A 171 -2.61 -15.10 6.48
CA ILE A 171 -2.93 -16.13 7.49
C ILE A 171 -1.85 -16.20 8.58
N GLU A 172 -0.57 -16.15 8.22
CA GLU A 172 0.56 -16.08 9.17
C GLU A 172 0.52 -14.82 10.05
N ALA A 173 -0.04 -13.71 9.53
CA ALA A 173 -0.27 -12.49 10.29
C ALA A 173 -1.56 -12.52 11.15
N GLY A 174 -2.29 -13.63 11.20
CA GLY A 174 -3.52 -13.80 11.99
C GLY A 174 -4.75 -13.05 11.42
N ALA A 175 -4.67 -12.57 10.18
CA ALA A 175 -5.71 -11.78 9.52
C ALA A 175 -6.50 -12.60 8.50
N TYR A 176 -7.68 -12.10 8.11
CA TYR A 176 -8.50 -12.69 7.05
C TYR A 176 -8.32 -11.92 5.73
N PRO A 177 -8.11 -12.58 4.57
CA PRO A 177 -8.03 -11.90 3.28
C PRO A 177 -9.42 -11.47 2.81
N SER A 178 -9.76 -10.17 2.91
CA SER A 178 -11.14 -9.69 2.78
C SER A 178 -11.85 -10.07 1.47
N PRO A 179 -11.21 -10.07 0.28
CA PRO A 179 -11.87 -10.49 -0.95
C PRO A 179 -12.38 -11.94 -0.91
N LEU A 180 -11.77 -12.80 -0.09
CA LEU A 180 -12.04 -14.24 -0.10
C LEU A 180 -13.47 -14.56 0.35
N GLY A 181 -14.33 -14.87 -0.61
CA GLY A 181 -15.76 -15.13 -0.40
C GLY A 181 -16.64 -13.87 -0.39
N TYR A 182 -16.09 -12.67 -0.51
CA TYR A 182 -16.88 -11.44 -0.64
C TYR A 182 -17.75 -11.51 -1.90
N GLY A 183 -19.08 -11.57 -1.74
CA GLY A 183 -20.00 -11.83 -2.85
C GLY A 183 -19.74 -13.13 -3.64
N GLY A 184 -19.02 -14.09 -3.07
CA GLY A 184 -18.57 -15.28 -3.76
C GLY A 184 -17.28 -15.14 -4.59
N PHE A 185 -16.52 -14.04 -4.47
CA PHE A 185 -15.20 -13.92 -5.08
C PHE A 185 -14.26 -15.06 -4.59
N PRO A 186 -13.61 -15.82 -5.49
CA PRO A 186 -13.03 -17.12 -5.12
C PRO A 186 -11.60 -17.06 -4.56
N LYS A 187 -11.02 -15.87 -4.42
CA LYS A 187 -9.57 -15.66 -4.23
C LYS A 187 -9.26 -14.63 -3.15
N SER A 188 -8.00 -14.57 -2.73
CA SER A 188 -7.54 -13.83 -1.54
C SER A 188 -7.09 -12.40 -1.83
N VAL A 189 -6.93 -12.10 -3.12
CA VAL A 189 -6.31 -10.90 -3.67
C VAL A 189 -6.87 -10.69 -5.09
N CYS A 190 -6.88 -9.46 -5.58
CA CYS A 190 -7.18 -9.15 -6.98
C CYS A 190 -5.88 -9.00 -7.77
N THR A 191 -5.86 -9.48 -9.02
CA THR A 191 -4.71 -9.41 -9.93
C THR A 191 -5.16 -8.98 -11.32
N SER A 192 -5.08 -7.68 -11.59
CA SER A 192 -5.61 -7.06 -12.82
C SER A 192 -4.47 -6.76 -13.79
N VAL A 193 -4.35 -7.58 -14.85
CA VAL A 193 -3.27 -7.52 -15.83
C VAL A 193 -3.67 -6.78 -17.11
N ASN A 194 -2.81 -5.89 -17.61
CA ASN A 194 -2.91 -5.16 -18.88
C ASN A 194 -4.28 -4.47 -19.12
N GLU A 195 -5.17 -5.03 -19.93
CA GLU A 195 -6.49 -4.46 -20.21
C GLU A 195 -7.53 -4.66 -19.10
N CYS A 196 -7.20 -5.43 -18.06
CA CYS A 196 -8.03 -5.58 -16.87
C CYS A 196 -7.98 -4.32 -16.00
N MET A 197 -9.14 -3.70 -15.78
CA MET A 197 -9.29 -2.50 -14.95
C MET A 197 -9.09 -2.82 -13.47
N CYS A 198 -9.85 -3.81 -12.97
CA CYS A 198 -9.99 -4.17 -11.56
C CYS A 198 -10.59 -5.58 -11.43
N HIS A 199 -10.59 -6.13 -10.20
CA HIS A 199 -11.22 -7.41 -9.83
C HIS A 199 -10.79 -8.64 -10.64
N GLY A 200 -9.61 -8.62 -11.28
CA GLY A 200 -9.11 -9.76 -12.05
C GLY A 200 -8.84 -10.97 -11.16
N ILE A 201 -9.55 -12.08 -11.38
CA ILE A 201 -9.44 -13.29 -10.55
C ILE A 201 -8.07 -13.97 -10.78
N PRO A 202 -7.26 -14.22 -9.72
CA PRO A 202 -6.03 -15.00 -9.83
C PRO A 202 -6.24 -16.43 -10.36
N ASP A 203 -5.50 -16.79 -11.40
CA ASP A 203 -5.64 -18.04 -12.15
C ASP A 203 -4.28 -18.54 -12.70
N SER A 204 -4.31 -19.59 -13.53
CA SER A 204 -3.10 -20.21 -14.10
C SER A 204 -2.40 -19.41 -15.22
N ARG A 205 -2.76 -18.14 -15.47
CA ARG A 205 -2.08 -17.27 -16.43
C ARG A 205 -0.70 -16.88 -15.91
N GLN A 206 0.35 -17.33 -16.59
CA GLN A 206 1.71 -16.86 -16.36
C GLN A 206 1.89 -15.40 -16.82
N LEU A 207 2.49 -14.58 -15.99
CA LEU A 207 2.96 -13.23 -16.33
C LEU A 207 4.03 -13.28 -17.43
N GLN A 208 3.99 -12.32 -18.34
CA GLN A 208 4.91 -12.19 -19.47
C GLN A 208 5.78 -10.95 -19.29
N SER A 209 7.01 -10.95 -19.82
CA SER A 209 7.81 -9.73 -19.86
C SER A 209 7.12 -8.69 -20.74
N GLY A 210 6.84 -7.52 -20.17
CA GLY A 210 6.05 -6.47 -20.81
C GLY A 210 4.61 -6.34 -20.30
N ASP A 211 4.14 -7.27 -19.46
CA ASP A 211 2.89 -7.08 -18.72
C ASP A 211 3.03 -5.97 -17.67
N ILE A 212 1.92 -5.25 -17.43
CA ILE A 212 1.71 -4.53 -16.17
C ILE A 212 0.58 -5.20 -15.39
N ILE A 213 0.69 -5.24 -14.07
CA ILE A 213 -0.28 -5.90 -13.18
C ILE A 213 -0.57 -5.01 -11.98
N ASN A 214 -1.83 -4.58 -11.83
CA ASN A 214 -2.32 -4.14 -10.53
C ASN A 214 -2.51 -5.37 -9.62
N ILE A 215 -1.95 -5.28 -8.41
CA ILE A 215 -2.28 -6.18 -7.31
C ILE A 215 -3.00 -5.33 -6.26
N ASP A 216 -4.12 -5.86 -5.79
CA ASP A 216 -5.10 -5.17 -4.94
C ASP A 216 -5.37 -6.05 -3.70
N VAL A 217 -5.08 -5.50 -2.52
CA VAL A 217 -4.86 -6.22 -1.26
C VAL A 217 -5.65 -5.56 -0.12
N THR A 218 -6.78 -6.17 0.22
CA THR A 218 -7.48 -5.90 1.48
C THR A 218 -7.22 -6.99 2.53
N VAL A 219 -6.93 -6.60 3.77
CA VAL A 219 -6.88 -7.52 4.93
C VAL A 219 -7.87 -7.12 5.99
N TYR A 220 -8.42 -8.08 6.73
CA TYR A 220 -9.28 -7.87 7.90
C TYR A 220 -8.56 -8.33 9.17
N LEU A 221 -8.23 -7.39 10.04
CA LEU A 221 -7.45 -7.60 11.27
C LEU A 221 -8.11 -6.85 12.44
N ASP A 222 -8.21 -7.48 13.61
CA ASP A 222 -8.79 -6.91 14.84
C ASP A 222 -10.19 -6.25 14.67
N GLY A 223 -10.94 -6.69 13.68
CA GLY A 223 -12.28 -6.18 13.34
C GLY A 223 -12.31 -5.07 12.28
N TYR A 224 -11.19 -4.75 11.62
CA TYR A 224 -11.05 -3.65 10.65
C TYR A 224 -10.47 -4.13 9.31
N HIS A 225 -11.07 -3.70 8.20
CA HIS A 225 -10.53 -3.83 6.85
C HIS A 225 -9.48 -2.74 6.59
N GLY A 226 -8.31 -3.09 6.07
CA GLY A 226 -7.30 -2.15 5.57
C GLY A 226 -6.96 -2.43 4.11
N ASP A 227 -6.97 -1.38 3.27
CA ASP A 227 -7.04 -1.48 1.81
C ASP A 227 -5.96 -0.67 1.08
N THR A 228 -5.37 -1.27 0.04
CA THR A 228 -4.37 -0.64 -0.85
C THR A 228 -4.04 -1.51 -2.07
N SER A 229 -3.79 -0.85 -3.21
CA SER A 229 -3.42 -1.49 -4.47
C SER A 229 -2.34 -0.71 -5.24
N ARG A 230 -1.56 -1.42 -6.06
CA ARG A 230 -0.48 -0.84 -6.88
C ARG A 230 -0.33 -1.57 -8.20
N THR A 231 -0.09 -0.82 -9.27
CA THR A 231 0.36 -1.39 -10.55
C THR A 231 1.89 -1.59 -10.59
N PHE A 232 2.33 -2.83 -10.81
CA PHE A 232 3.71 -3.27 -10.92
C PHE A 232 4.11 -3.57 -12.37
N PHE A 233 5.42 -3.58 -12.64
CA PHE A 233 6.00 -3.94 -13.93
C PHE A 233 6.50 -5.39 -13.93
N CYS A 234 6.13 -6.19 -14.92
CA CYS A 234 6.68 -7.53 -15.10
C CYS A 234 7.78 -7.52 -16.17
N GLY A 235 9.04 -7.60 -15.74
CA GLY A 235 10.20 -7.55 -16.65
C GLY A 235 10.32 -6.23 -17.41
N GLU A 236 10.75 -6.29 -18.67
CA GLU A 236 10.92 -5.10 -19.50
C GLU A 236 9.59 -4.62 -20.10
N VAL A 237 9.09 -3.49 -19.59
CA VAL A 237 7.82 -2.85 -19.95
C VAL A 237 8.01 -1.65 -20.87
N ASP A 238 7.05 -1.41 -21.77
CA ASP A 238 7.05 -0.27 -22.70
C ASP A 238 6.99 1.11 -22.02
N GLU A 239 7.63 2.12 -22.61
CA GLU A 239 7.71 3.49 -22.08
C GLU A 239 6.36 4.26 -22.12
N GLY A 240 5.38 3.77 -22.86
CA GLY A 240 3.98 4.19 -22.80
C GLY A 240 3.26 3.64 -21.58
N PHE A 241 3.46 2.35 -21.25
CA PHE A 241 2.85 1.70 -20.09
C PHE A 241 3.51 2.17 -18.78
N LYS A 242 4.84 2.30 -18.72
CA LYS A 242 5.56 2.94 -17.60
C LYS A 242 5.04 4.34 -17.30
N ARG A 243 4.63 5.08 -18.34
CA ARG A 243 4.04 6.43 -18.22
C ARG A 243 2.60 6.40 -17.72
N LEU A 244 1.78 5.45 -18.17
CA LEU A 244 0.42 5.25 -17.64
C LEU A 244 0.47 4.95 -16.14
N VAL A 245 1.26 3.96 -15.73
CA VAL A 245 1.46 3.57 -14.32
C VAL A 245 1.89 4.79 -13.49
N LYS A 246 2.94 5.50 -13.92
CA LYS A 246 3.40 6.70 -13.22
C LYS A 246 2.34 7.83 -13.13
N VAL A 247 1.60 8.10 -14.21
CA VAL A 247 0.57 9.15 -14.19
C VAL A 247 -0.64 8.74 -13.33
N THR A 248 -0.87 7.43 -13.15
CA THR A 248 -1.88 6.89 -12.24
C THR A 248 -1.49 7.13 -10.78
N GLU A 249 -0.23 6.85 -10.41
CA GLU A 249 0.34 7.18 -9.10
C GLU A 249 0.29 8.71 -8.86
N GLU A 250 0.75 9.55 -9.81
CA GLU A 250 0.64 11.01 -9.72
C GLU A 250 -0.83 11.52 -9.66
N CYS A 251 -1.81 10.75 -10.14
CA CYS A 251 -3.23 11.07 -10.00
C CYS A 251 -3.74 10.78 -8.59
N LEU A 252 -3.39 9.62 -8.01
CA LEU A 252 -3.69 9.28 -6.62
C LEU A 252 -3.10 10.33 -5.66
N GLU A 253 -1.80 10.65 -5.81
CA GLU A 253 -1.13 11.70 -5.03
C GLU A 253 -1.93 13.02 -5.04
N ARG A 254 -2.45 13.42 -6.21
CA ARG A 254 -3.22 14.66 -6.40
C ARG A 254 -4.64 14.61 -5.84
N GLY A 255 -5.25 13.42 -5.78
CA GLY A 255 -6.50 13.18 -5.06
C GLY A 255 -6.31 13.35 -3.56
N ILE A 256 -5.33 12.65 -2.99
CA ILE A 256 -4.98 12.73 -1.56
C ILE A 256 -4.58 14.16 -1.17
N ALA A 257 -3.83 14.88 -2.01
CA ALA A 257 -3.34 16.23 -1.73
C ALA A 257 -4.42 17.33 -1.60
N VAL A 258 -5.70 17.06 -1.93
CA VAL A 258 -6.83 17.96 -1.63
C VAL A 258 -7.68 17.51 -0.44
N CYS A 259 -7.38 16.36 0.16
CA CYS A 259 -8.18 15.76 1.23
C CYS A 259 -7.82 16.35 2.60
N LYS A 260 -8.83 16.90 3.28
CA LYS A 260 -8.78 17.43 4.65
C LYS A 260 -10.19 17.71 5.16
N ASP A 261 -10.31 17.92 6.47
CA ASP A 261 -11.56 18.39 7.08
C ASP A 261 -12.16 19.62 6.36
N GLY A 262 -13.47 19.58 6.11
CA GLY A 262 -14.21 20.60 5.37
C GLY A 262 -13.93 20.68 3.85
N ALA A 263 -13.14 19.77 3.27
CA ALA A 263 -12.97 19.71 1.82
C ALA A 263 -14.08 18.88 1.16
N SER A 264 -14.63 19.36 0.04
CA SER A 264 -15.65 18.61 -0.73
C SER A 264 -15.04 17.50 -1.58
N PHE A 265 -15.67 16.31 -1.57
CA PHE A 265 -15.19 15.10 -2.24
C PHE A 265 -14.92 15.30 -3.74
N LYS A 266 -15.77 16.05 -4.46
CA LYS A 266 -15.57 16.32 -5.90
C LYS A 266 -14.28 17.05 -6.27
N LYS A 267 -13.55 17.60 -5.29
CA LYS A 267 -12.17 18.10 -5.49
C LYS A 267 -11.21 16.97 -5.89
N ILE A 268 -11.38 15.74 -5.37
CA ILE A 268 -10.58 14.55 -5.69
C ILE A 268 -10.68 14.28 -7.19
N GLY A 269 -11.89 13.95 -7.68
CA GLY A 269 -12.09 13.60 -9.07
C GLY A 269 -11.80 14.73 -10.06
N LYS A 270 -11.99 15.99 -9.65
CA LYS A 270 -11.53 17.15 -10.42
C LYS A 270 -9.99 17.16 -10.58
N ARG A 271 -9.21 16.94 -9.53
CA ARG A 271 -7.73 16.96 -9.60
C ARG A 271 -7.14 15.78 -10.36
N ILE A 272 -7.74 14.59 -10.24
CA ILE A 272 -7.37 13.40 -11.00
C ILE A 272 -7.62 13.65 -12.50
N SER A 273 -8.83 14.10 -12.87
CA SER A 273 -9.18 14.41 -14.26
C SER A 273 -8.27 15.50 -14.85
N GLU A 274 -8.09 16.62 -14.14
CA GLU A 274 -7.19 17.72 -14.54
C GLU A 274 -5.75 17.26 -14.80
N HIS A 275 -5.29 16.14 -14.22
CA HIS A 275 -3.95 15.59 -14.47
C HIS A 275 -3.96 14.59 -15.64
N ALA A 276 -4.87 13.62 -15.63
CA ALA A 276 -5.06 12.63 -16.69
C ALA A 276 -5.21 13.26 -18.09
N GLU A 277 -6.05 14.30 -18.19
CA GLU A 277 -6.33 15.06 -19.41
C GLU A 277 -5.06 15.60 -20.08
N LYS A 278 -4.02 15.97 -19.31
CA LYS A 278 -2.77 16.52 -19.85
C LYS A 278 -2.00 15.50 -20.69
N PHE A 279 -2.05 14.23 -20.28
CA PHE A 279 -1.37 13.10 -20.93
C PHE A 279 -2.24 12.39 -21.96
N GLY A 280 -3.55 12.63 -21.96
CA GLY A 280 -4.51 12.02 -22.90
C GLY A 280 -5.05 10.66 -22.44
N TYR A 281 -4.93 10.34 -21.15
CA TYR A 281 -5.56 9.17 -20.53
C TYR A 281 -6.97 9.50 -20.04
N ASN A 282 -7.84 8.49 -19.92
CA ASN A 282 -9.18 8.65 -19.37
C ASN A 282 -9.27 8.05 -17.97
N VAL A 283 -10.09 8.65 -17.11
CA VAL A 283 -10.43 8.09 -15.79
C VAL A 283 -11.69 7.24 -15.93
N VAL A 284 -11.71 6.03 -15.35
CA VAL A 284 -12.90 5.18 -15.39
C VAL A 284 -13.98 5.73 -14.46
N GLU A 285 -15.23 5.82 -14.95
CA GLU A 285 -16.36 6.39 -14.18
C GLU A 285 -17.15 5.35 -13.38
N ARG A 286 -17.05 4.06 -13.74
CA ARG A 286 -17.82 2.94 -13.14
C ARG A 286 -17.31 2.47 -11.78
N PHE A 287 -16.04 2.76 -11.45
CA PHE A 287 -15.39 2.30 -10.21
C PHE A 287 -14.94 3.52 -9.38
N VAL A 288 -15.26 3.47 -8.09
CA VAL A 288 -15.24 4.60 -7.15
C VAL A 288 -14.68 4.13 -5.82
N GLY A 289 -13.96 5.01 -5.13
CA GLY A 289 -13.52 4.71 -3.77
C GLY A 289 -14.70 4.69 -2.80
N HIS A 290 -14.47 4.15 -1.61
CA HIS A 290 -15.50 3.87 -0.62
C HIS A 290 -15.01 4.19 0.80
N GLY A 291 -15.94 4.39 1.73
CA GLY A 291 -15.64 4.27 3.15
C GLY A 291 -15.14 2.86 3.46
N VAL A 292 -14.14 2.78 4.34
CA VAL A 292 -13.51 1.52 4.77
C VAL A 292 -13.16 1.59 6.26
N GLY A 293 -13.39 0.49 6.98
CA GLY A 293 -13.30 0.41 8.44
C GLY A 293 -13.73 -0.98 8.91
N PRO A 294 -14.58 -1.12 9.95
CA PRO A 294 -15.22 -2.40 10.28
C PRO A 294 -16.14 -2.92 9.16
N VAL A 295 -16.64 -2.03 8.29
CA VAL A 295 -17.27 -2.37 7.02
C VAL A 295 -16.23 -2.26 5.90
N PHE A 296 -16.26 -3.20 4.96
CA PHE A 296 -15.37 -3.23 3.79
C PHE A 296 -15.71 -2.07 2.83
N HIS A 297 -16.95 -2.01 2.34
CA HIS A 297 -17.43 -0.97 1.42
C HIS A 297 -18.61 -0.20 2.03
N SER A 298 -18.46 1.12 2.18
CA SER A 298 -19.53 2.01 2.65
C SER A 298 -19.48 3.38 1.97
N GLU A 299 -20.39 4.29 2.35
CA GLU A 299 -20.23 5.72 2.12
C GLU A 299 -18.98 6.26 2.87
N PRO A 300 -18.26 7.28 2.34
CA PRO A 300 -18.57 8.06 1.15
C PRO A 300 -18.15 7.37 -0.16
N LEU A 301 -18.99 7.45 -1.20
CA LEU A 301 -18.57 7.13 -2.57
C LEU A 301 -17.64 8.21 -3.15
N ILE A 302 -16.43 7.81 -3.56
CA ILE A 302 -15.36 8.69 -4.04
C ILE A 302 -15.21 8.59 -5.56
N TYR A 303 -15.88 9.50 -6.27
CA TYR A 303 -15.81 9.62 -7.72
C TYR A 303 -14.45 10.17 -8.20
N HIS A 304 -13.69 9.37 -8.96
CA HIS A 304 -12.38 9.73 -9.51
C HIS A 304 -12.42 10.67 -10.73
N TYR A 305 -13.56 10.80 -11.38
CA TYR A 305 -13.77 11.69 -12.52
C TYR A 305 -14.37 13.03 -12.10
N ARG A 306 -14.35 14.02 -13.00
CA ARG A 306 -14.89 15.37 -12.78
C ARG A 306 -16.42 15.35 -12.72
N ASN A 307 -16.93 15.22 -11.51
CA ASN A 307 -18.35 15.22 -11.13
C ASN A 307 -18.74 16.53 -10.42
N ASP A 308 -20.02 16.69 -10.12
CA ASP A 308 -20.57 17.83 -9.35
C ASP A 308 -21.28 17.44 -8.05
N GLU A 309 -21.07 16.22 -7.56
CA GLU A 309 -21.74 15.67 -6.38
C GLU A 309 -21.48 16.47 -5.08
N PRO A 310 -22.46 16.48 -4.15
CA PRO A 310 -22.34 17.14 -2.86
C PRO A 310 -21.45 16.36 -1.87
N GLY A 311 -21.36 16.86 -0.64
CA GLY A 311 -20.63 16.19 0.45
C GLY A 311 -19.29 16.85 0.79
N LEU A 312 -18.91 16.70 2.06
CA LEU A 312 -17.70 17.25 2.69
C LEU A 312 -17.03 16.16 3.53
N MET A 313 -15.70 16.14 3.50
CA MET A 313 -14.85 15.32 4.38
C MET A 313 -14.90 15.83 5.81
N VAL A 314 -14.89 14.92 6.79
CA VAL A 314 -14.96 15.22 8.23
C VAL A 314 -13.73 14.64 8.95
N GLU A 315 -13.17 15.35 9.94
CA GLU A 315 -12.10 14.80 10.81
C GLU A 315 -12.46 13.41 11.38
N GLY A 316 -11.50 12.48 11.32
CA GLY A 316 -11.66 11.09 11.78
C GLY A 316 -12.20 10.12 10.72
N GLN A 317 -12.72 10.61 9.59
CA GLN A 317 -13.30 9.78 8.54
C GLN A 317 -12.22 8.97 7.77
N THR A 318 -12.54 7.72 7.42
CA THR A 318 -11.67 6.80 6.65
C THR A 318 -12.31 6.32 5.35
N PHE A 319 -11.57 6.43 4.24
CA PHE A 319 -12.02 6.01 2.90
C PHE A 319 -10.85 5.74 1.94
N THR A 320 -11.12 5.02 0.85
CA THR A 320 -10.17 4.73 -0.25
C THR A 320 -10.18 5.84 -1.30
N ILE A 321 -9.04 6.02 -1.97
CA ILE A 321 -8.95 6.73 -3.25
C ILE A 321 -8.17 5.79 -4.17
N GLU A 322 -8.76 5.40 -5.31
CA GLU A 322 -8.34 4.22 -6.11
C GLU A 322 -8.43 4.42 -7.65
N PRO A 323 -7.95 5.56 -8.21
CA PRO A 323 -8.21 5.92 -9.61
C PRO A 323 -7.69 4.90 -10.62
N ILE A 324 -8.61 4.35 -11.42
CA ILE A 324 -8.31 3.56 -12.62
C ILE A 324 -8.17 4.48 -13.84
N LEU A 325 -7.08 4.34 -14.59
CA LEU A 325 -6.75 5.12 -15.78
C LEU A 325 -6.51 4.22 -17.00
N THR A 326 -7.03 4.62 -18.17
CA THR A 326 -6.95 3.82 -19.41
C THR A 326 -6.26 4.53 -20.57
N ILE A 327 -5.58 3.73 -21.41
CA ILE A 327 -5.18 4.06 -22.78
C ILE A 327 -6.25 3.52 -23.73
N GLY A 328 -7.18 4.37 -24.20
CA GLY A 328 -8.24 3.96 -25.12
C GLY A 328 -9.61 4.45 -24.67
N THR A 329 -10.54 3.53 -24.41
CA THR A 329 -11.89 3.81 -23.90
C THR A 329 -12.01 3.69 -22.38
N THR A 330 -13.12 4.19 -21.82
CA THR A 330 -13.60 3.90 -20.46
C THR A 330 -14.73 2.87 -20.44
N GLU A 331 -15.28 2.52 -21.62
CA GLU A 331 -16.23 1.42 -21.78
C GLU A 331 -15.61 0.10 -21.33
N CYS A 332 -16.40 -0.74 -20.67
CA CYS A 332 -15.88 -1.92 -19.97
C CYS A 332 -16.74 -3.17 -20.18
N VAL A 333 -16.09 -4.33 -20.17
CA VAL A 333 -16.70 -5.65 -20.33
C VAL A 333 -16.31 -6.52 -19.13
N THR A 334 -17.29 -6.88 -18.31
CA THR A 334 -17.13 -7.85 -17.23
C THR A 334 -17.22 -9.27 -17.81
N TRP A 335 -16.29 -10.15 -17.44
CA TRP A 335 -16.26 -11.54 -17.90
C TRP A 335 -17.41 -12.39 -17.31
N PRO A 336 -17.71 -13.57 -17.89
CA PRO A 336 -18.69 -14.53 -17.33
C PRO A 336 -18.33 -15.13 -15.96
N ASP A 337 -17.28 -14.65 -15.29
CA ASP A 337 -17.04 -14.90 -13.87
C ASP A 337 -17.71 -13.87 -12.94
N ASN A 338 -18.29 -12.82 -13.52
CA ASN A 338 -18.96 -11.68 -12.87
C ASN A 338 -18.04 -10.69 -12.12
N TRP A 339 -16.72 -10.86 -12.20
CA TRP A 339 -15.74 -10.02 -11.49
C TRP A 339 -14.77 -9.34 -12.46
N THR A 340 -13.99 -10.14 -13.20
CA THR A 340 -12.88 -9.67 -14.02
C THR A 340 -13.39 -8.68 -15.07
N THR A 341 -13.06 -7.39 -14.93
CA THR A 341 -13.59 -6.33 -15.80
C THR A 341 -12.49 -5.71 -16.64
N LEU A 342 -12.62 -5.81 -17.97
CA LEU A 342 -11.65 -5.30 -18.94
C LEU A 342 -12.14 -4.01 -19.61
N THR A 343 -11.23 -3.28 -20.27
CA THR A 343 -11.59 -2.29 -21.30
C THR A 343 -12.24 -2.97 -22.51
N ALA A 344 -13.22 -2.30 -23.12
CA ALA A 344 -13.95 -2.84 -24.28
C ALA A 344 -13.13 -2.84 -25.59
N ASP A 345 -12.02 -2.10 -25.66
CA ASP A 345 -11.16 -1.97 -26.85
C ASP A 345 -9.80 -2.70 -26.72
N GLY A 346 -9.57 -3.41 -25.61
CA GLY A 346 -8.26 -4.00 -25.27
C GLY A 346 -7.18 -2.96 -24.96
N GLY A 347 -7.58 -1.73 -24.61
CA GLY A 347 -6.72 -0.68 -24.10
C GLY A 347 -6.18 -1.02 -22.70
N VAL A 348 -4.90 -0.72 -22.46
CA VAL A 348 -4.27 -1.03 -21.16
C VAL A 348 -4.76 -0.07 -20.07
N ALA A 349 -5.04 -0.63 -18.89
CA ALA A 349 -5.45 0.08 -17.69
C ALA A 349 -4.36 0.03 -16.61
N ALA A 350 -4.40 0.96 -15.66
CA ALA A 350 -3.61 0.92 -14.43
C ALA A 350 -4.43 1.51 -13.27
N GLN A 351 -4.18 1.01 -12.07
CA GLN A 351 -4.82 1.43 -10.82
C GLN A 351 -3.78 1.53 -9.69
N PHE A 352 -3.94 2.54 -8.84
CA PHE A 352 -3.22 2.71 -7.58
C PHE A 352 -4.23 3.17 -6.53
N GLU A 353 -4.02 2.77 -5.29
CA GLU A 353 -4.95 3.08 -4.21
C GLU A 353 -4.27 3.26 -2.86
N HIS A 354 -4.85 4.14 -2.03
CA HIS A 354 -4.62 4.13 -0.59
C HIS A 354 -5.90 4.36 0.22
N THR A 355 -6.09 3.58 1.29
CA THR A 355 -6.89 4.00 2.45
C THR A 355 -6.28 5.25 3.11
N ILE A 356 -7.07 6.30 3.30
CA ILE A 356 -6.67 7.53 4.00
C ILE A 356 -7.57 7.83 5.20
N LEU A 357 -7.00 8.56 6.18
CA LEU A 357 -7.68 9.10 7.36
C LEU A 357 -7.67 10.64 7.29
N ILE A 358 -8.84 11.26 7.38
CA ILE A 358 -8.98 12.72 7.39
C ILE A 358 -8.54 13.30 8.75
N THR A 359 -7.69 14.34 8.73
CA THR A 359 -7.24 15.05 9.95
C THR A 359 -7.48 16.56 9.85
N ARG A 360 -7.70 17.22 11.00
CA ARG A 360 -7.88 18.68 11.10
C ARG A 360 -6.62 19.50 10.80
N THR A 361 -5.44 18.89 10.74
CA THR A 361 -4.19 19.60 10.41
C THR A 361 -4.05 19.96 8.93
N GLY A 362 -5.01 19.56 8.09
CA GLY A 362 -5.03 19.94 6.67
C GLY A 362 -4.25 19.01 5.74
N LYS A 363 -3.65 17.94 6.27
CA LYS A 363 -3.11 16.81 5.52
C LYS A 363 -3.84 15.55 5.96
N SER A 364 -4.41 14.80 5.02
CA SER A 364 -4.90 13.45 5.30
C SER A 364 -3.73 12.50 5.52
N MET A 365 -3.87 11.59 6.47
CA MET A 365 -2.88 10.57 6.78
C MET A 365 -3.10 9.38 5.84
N ILE A 366 -2.10 9.03 5.04
CA ILE A 366 -2.11 7.78 4.28
C ILE A 366 -1.92 6.65 5.31
N MET A 367 -2.92 5.79 5.45
CA MET A 367 -2.89 4.71 6.44
C MET A 367 -2.17 3.49 5.85
N ALA A 368 -2.46 3.16 4.59
CA ALA A 368 -1.89 2.01 3.88
C ALA A 368 -0.72 2.39 2.95
N SER A 369 0.27 3.12 3.48
CA SER A 369 1.43 3.57 2.69
C SER A 369 2.53 2.50 2.64
N SER A 370 3.04 2.20 1.44
CA SER A 370 4.30 1.49 1.30
C SER A 370 5.48 2.41 1.65
N ALA A 371 6.29 2.05 2.63
CA ALA A 371 7.51 2.79 2.99
C ALA A 371 8.50 3.00 1.83
N ALA A 372 8.38 2.23 0.74
CA ALA A 372 9.17 2.37 -0.49
C ALA A 372 8.76 3.54 -1.42
N ALA A 373 7.61 4.20 -1.19
CA ALA A 373 7.03 5.16 -2.15
C ALA A 373 6.74 6.52 -1.52
N SER A 374 7.78 7.28 -1.19
CA SER A 374 7.68 8.72 -0.84
C SER A 374 8.92 9.53 -1.23
N ILE A 375 9.54 9.18 -2.36
CA ILE A 375 10.48 10.04 -3.09
C ILE A 375 9.99 10.13 -4.54
N SER A 376 9.23 11.19 -4.84
CA SER A 376 8.51 11.34 -6.12
C SER A 376 9.47 11.28 -7.33
N MET A 377 9.10 10.50 -8.35
CA MET A 377 9.97 10.10 -9.47
C MET A 377 10.21 11.23 -10.51
N ILE A 378 10.32 12.49 -10.08
CA ILE A 378 10.45 13.69 -10.92
C ILE A 378 11.91 14.11 -11.11
N THR A 379 12.75 13.98 -10.07
CA THR A 379 14.12 14.55 -10.06
C THR A 379 15.14 13.78 -10.90
N LEU A 380 14.99 12.46 -11.05
CA LEU A 380 15.99 11.59 -11.69
C LEU A 380 16.21 11.82 -13.21
N ARG A 381 15.34 12.56 -13.90
CA ARG A 381 15.48 12.78 -15.36
C ARG A 381 16.57 13.79 -15.77
N ASN A 382 17.14 14.55 -14.83
CA ASN A 382 18.20 15.52 -15.14
C ASN A 382 19.63 14.94 -15.09
N LEU A 383 19.83 13.70 -14.60
CA LEU A 383 21.16 13.09 -14.45
C LEU A 383 21.63 12.25 -15.65
N SER A 384 20.75 11.97 -16.62
CA SER A 384 21.08 11.14 -17.80
C SER A 384 21.59 11.93 -19.02
N ARG A 385 22.12 13.15 -18.81
CA ARG A 385 22.73 13.99 -19.86
C ARG A 385 23.99 14.70 -19.37
N ASN A 386 25.05 13.93 -19.11
CA ASN A 386 26.43 14.28 -19.45
C ASN A 386 27.41 13.18 -19.00
N HIS A 387 27.64 12.18 -19.85
CA HIS A 387 29.00 11.67 -20.10
C HIS A 387 29.02 10.85 -21.40
N GLN A 388 29.80 11.31 -22.37
CA GLN A 388 30.35 10.46 -23.42
C GLN A 388 31.81 10.12 -23.09
N SER A 389 32.34 9.13 -23.80
CA SER A 389 33.75 8.75 -23.87
C SER A 389 34.50 8.58 -22.54
N HIS A 390 34.75 7.32 -22.16
CA HIS A 390 36.07 6.75 -22.46
C HIS A 390 35.93 5.25 -22.79
N GLN A 391 36.67 4.80 -23.81
CA GLN A 391 36.80 3.38 -24.13
C GLN A 391 38.00 2.80 -23.37
N SER A 392 37.83 1.62 -22.78
CA SER A 392 38.93 0.65 -22.67
C SER A 392 38.35 -0.76 -22.73
N THR A 393 38.96 -1.61 -23.55
CA THR A 393 38.64 -3.03 -23.67
C THR A 393 39.38 -3.82 -22.59
N PHE A 394 38.77 -4.87 -22.05
CA PHE A 394 39.51 -6.11 -21.78
C PHE A 394 38.59 -7.34 -21.86
N LEU A 395 39.20 -8.50 -22.10
CA LEU A 395 38.51 -9.74 -22.46
C LEU A 395 37.82 -10.38 -21.26
N GLY A 396 36.65 -10.98 -21.50
CA GLY A 396 35.93 -11.74 -20.49
C GLY A 396 36.35 -13.22 -20.41
N PHE A 397 35.93 -13.88 -19.34
CA PHE A 397 35.90 -15.35 -19.24
C PHE A 397 34.56 -15.79 -18.65
N SER A 398 33.88 -16.70 -19.34
CA SER A 398 32.72 -17.40 -18.80
C SER A 398 33.14 -18.81 -18.38
N ARG A 399 32.80 -19.21 -17.15
CA ARG A 399 32.81 -20.62 -16.73
C ARG A 399 31.60 -20.94 -15.88
N SER A 400 30.77 -21.82 -16.42
CA SER A 400 29.76 -22.55 -15.65
C SER A 400 30.46 -23.53 -14.70
N PHE A 401 29.89 -23.76 -13.52
CA PHE A 401 30.23 -24.89 -12.66
C PHE A 401 29.02 -25.79 -12.47
N HIS A 402 29.25 -27.10 -12.49
CA HIS A 402 28.24 -28.13 -12.54
C HIS A 402 28.30 -29.01 -11.30
N ASN A 403 27.19 -29.71 -10.99
CA ASN A 403 27.06 -30.54 -9.79
C ASN A 403 28.20 -31.56 -9.62
N GLN A 404 28.60 -31.79 -8.36
CA GLN A 404 29.09 -33.10 -7.93
C GLN A 404 28.31 -33.59 -6.71
N ARG A 405 27.82 -34.83 -6.80
CA ARG A 405 27.37 -35.62 -5.65
C ARG A 405 28.59 -36.18 -4.92
N ILE A 406 28.49 -36.33 -3.60
CA ILE A 406 29.28 -37.28 -2.83
C ILE A 406 28.31 -38.26 -2.16
N SER A 407 28.74 -39.51 -2.00
CA SER A 407 27.95 -40.61 -1.42
C SER A 407 28.89 -41.65 -0.80
N SER A 408 28.33 -42.70 -0.16
CA SER A 408 29.02 -43.76 0.58
C SER A 408 29.60 -43.31 1.95
N ASN A 409 29.67 -44.16 2.99
CA ASN A 409 29.12 -45.50 3.17
C ASN A 409 28.91 -45.83 4.67
N SER A 410 28.07 -46.83 4.96
CA SER A 410 27.90 -47.41 6.31
C SER A 410 28.48 -48.83 6.39
N PRO A 411 28.66 -49.36 7.61
CA PRO A 411 28.30 -50.77 7.87
C PRO A 411 27.46 -50.98 9.14
N GLY A 412 26.72 -52.10 9.21
CA GLY A 412 26.09 -52.62 10.45
C GLY A 412 27.08 -53.40 11.34
N LEU A 413 26.71 -54.11 12.41
CA LEU A 413 25.45 -54.79 12.81
C LEU A 413 25.56 -55.12 14.36
N SER A 414 24.64 -55.75 15.14
CA SER A 414 23.33 -56.37 14.95
C SER A 414 22.59 -56.61 16.30
N THR A 415 21.24 -56.57 16.34
CA THR A 415 20.33 -57.08 17.41
C THR A 415 20.41 -56.45 18.83
N ARG A 416 19.42 -56.55 19.74
CA ARG A 416 18.21 -57.41 19.85
C ARG A 416 17.06 -56.65 20.57
N ALA A 417 15.80 -57.05 20.38
CA ALA A 417 14.62 -56.36 20.93
C ALA A 417 14.12 -56.93 22.28
N ARG A 418 13.33 -56.16 23.07
CA ARG A 418 11.84 -56.30 23.21
C ARG A 418 11.25 -55.50 24.42
N SER A 419 10.17 -54.71 24.18
CA SER A 419 9.02 -54.39 25.10
C SER A 419 9.27 -53.81 26.52
N THR A 420 8.36 -53.10 27.21
CA THR A 420 6.89 -52.84 27.06
C THR A 420 6.46 -51.58 27.84
N THR A 421 5.34 -50.94 27.44
CA THR A 421 4.44 -50.06 28.27
C THR A 421 5.02 -48.80 28.96
N SER A 422 4.33 -47.67 29.13
CA SER A 422 3.04 -47.14 28.61
C SER A 422 3.05 -45.60 28.87
N SER A 423 2.05 -44.74 28.66
CA SER A 423 0.60 -44.89 28.37
C SER A 423 0.09 -43.67 27.58
N THR A 424 -1.15 -43.69 27.08
CA THR A 424 -1.83 -42.55 26.43
C THR A 424 -3.30 -42.44 26.86
N GLY A 425 -3.89 -41.24 26.73
CA GLY A 425 -5.28 -40.94 27.10
C GLY A 425 -5.42 -40.43 28.55
N GLY A 426 -6.09 -39.32 28.86
CA GLY A 426 -6.80 -38.36 28.02
C GLY A 426 -8.33 -38.52 28.09
N PHE A 427 -8.98 -37.76 28.99
CA PHE A 427 -10.43 -37.59 29.03
C PHE A 427 -10.81 -36.18 29.51
N PHE A 428 -11.96 -35.69 29.05
CA PHE A 428 -12.41 -34.30 29.23
C PHE A 428 -12.87 -33.98 30.66
N ARG A 429 -12.58 -32.75 31.12
CA ARG A 429 -13.51 -31.95 31.92
C ARG A 429 -13.32 -30.46 31.66
N THR A 430 -14.35 -29.82 31.12
CA THR A 430 -14.43 -28.36 31.04
C THR A 430 -14.65 -27.78 32.44
N ILE A 431 -13.70 -26.97 32.91
CA ILE A 431 -13.92 -26.01 34.00
C ILE A 431 -13.41 -24.67 33.49
N CYS A 432 -14.25 -23.64 33.52
CA CYS A 432 -13.86 -22.30 33.15
C CYS A 432 -12.99 -21.67 34.25
N SER A 433 -11.68 -21.89 34.19
CA SER A 433 -10.71 -21.07 34.92
C SER A 433 -10.20 -19.96 34.00
N SER A 434 -10.55 -18.71 34.32
CA SER A 434 -10.05 -17.52 33.62
C SER A 434 -8.58 -17.26 33.96
N SER A 435 -7.67 -18.06 33.40
CA SER A 435 -6.24 -17.79 33.44
C SER A 435 -5.91 -16.70 32.42
N SER A 436 -5.89 -15.45 32.88
CA SER A 436 -5.33 -14.34 32.12
C SER A 436 -3.84 -14.58 31.90
N ASN A 437 -3.46 -15.08 30.71
CA ASN A 437 -2.09 -15.02 30.24
C ASN A 437 -1.75 -13.56 29.95
N ASP A 438 -1.33 -12.87 31.00
CA ASP A 438 -0.81 -11.51 30.93
C ASP A 438 0.47 -11.52 30.10
N TYR A 439 0.37 -11.06 28.84
CA TYR A 439 1.52 -10.79 27.97
C TYR A 439 2.23 -9.52 28.46
N SER A 440 2.77 -9.58 29.68
CA SER A 440 3.56 -8.52 30.30
C SER A 440 4.79 -8.27 29.43
N ARG A 441 4.75 -7.24 28.58
CA ARG A 441 5.86 -6.89 27.67
C ARG A 441 7.16 -6.77 28.47
N PRO A 442 8.30 -7.33 27.99
CA PRO A 442 9.57 -7.27 28.71
C PRO A 442 9.91 -5.84 29.17
N THR A 443 9.83 -5.62 30.48
CA THR A 443 10.04 -4.31 31.12
C THR A 443 11.51 -3.96 31.29
N LYS A 444 12.40 -4.95 31.14
CA LYS A 444 13.86 -4.79 31.17
C LYS A 444 14.27 -3.79 30.09
N ILE A 445 14.83 -2.66 30.53
CA ILE A 445 15.49 -1.71 29.64
C ILE A 445 16.92 -2.22 29.39
N GLN A 446 17.31 -2.32 28.12
CA GLN A 446 18.68 -2.65 27.72
C GLN A 446 19.32 -1.42 27.07
N GLU A 447 20.57 -1.14 27.44
CA GLU A 447 21.32 0.00 26.89
C GLU A 447 22.32 -0.46 25.83
N LEU A 448 22.31 0.21 24.68
CA LEU A 448 23.28 0.03 23.60
C LEU A 448 23.89 1.40 23.27
N ASN A 449 25.22 1.49 23.29
CA ASN A 449 25.95 2.72 22.97
C ASN A 449 26.77 2.51 21.69
N VAL A 450 26.64 3.43 20.74
CA VAL A 450 27.31 3.34 19.43
C VAL A 450 27.71 4.72 18.91
N TYR A 451 28.77 4.75 18.11
CA TYR A 451 29.24 5.95 17.44
C TYR A 451 28.97 5.88 15.94
N GLU A 452 28.51 6.98 15.38
CA GLU A 452 28.40 7.17 13.93
C GLU A 452 29.44 8.21 13.47
N PHE A 453 30.25 7.82 12.49
CA PHE A 453 31.19 8.69 11.80
C PHE A 453 30.83 8.77 10.32
N ASN A 454 30.83 9.98 9.79
CA ASN A 454 30.90 10.22 8.35
C ASN A 454 32.32 10.67 8.01
N GLU A 455 33.01 9.86 7.21
CA GLU A 455 34.41 10.07 6.83
C GLU A 455 34.54 10.79 5.46
N GLY A 456 33.44 11.32 4.93
CA GLY A 456 33.36 11.97 3.61
C GLY A 456 33.24 11.00 2.44
N ASP A 457 33.23 9.68 2.69
CA ASP A 457 32.96 8.67 1.68
C ASP A 457 31.46 8.55 1.36
N ARG A 458 31.14 7.77 0.32
CA ARG A 458 29.75 7.45 -0.12
C ARG A 458 28.91 8.64 -0.60
N ASN A 459 29.49 9.84 -0.76
CA ASN A 459 28.79 11.10 -1.01
C ASN A 459 27.80 11.47 0.11
N SER A 460 28.09 11.06 1.35
CA SER A 460 27.22 11.31 2.50
C SER A 460 27.61 12.62 3.23
N PRO A 461 26.66 13.40 3.78
CA PRO A 461 25.25 13.38 3.45
C PRO A 461 25.05 14.04 2.07
N ALA A 462 24.24 13.43 1.21
CA ALA A 462 23.85 14.08 -0.04
C ALA A 462 22.73 15.08 0.25
N VAL A 463 22.81 16.31 -0.28
CA VAL A 463 21.77 17.32 -0.09
C VAL A 463 20.94 17.46 -1.37
N LEU A 464 19.75 16.85 -1.37
CA LEU A 464 18.78 16.95 -2.45
C LEU A 464 18.01 18.27 -2.32
N LYS A 465 18.53 19.29 -3.01
CA LYS A 465 17.97 20.65 -3.04
C LYS A 465 16.55 20.68 -3.59
N LEU A 466 15.61 21.15 -2.76
CA LEU A 466 14.30 21.63 -3.21
C LEU A 466 14.26 23.17 -3.26
N GLY A 467 15.12 23.84 -2.48
CA GLY A 467 15.29 25.29 -2.52
C GLY A 467 16.06 25.81 -3.74
N LYS A 468 15.84 27.08 -4.10
CA LYS A 468 16.54 27.76 -5.21
C LYS A 468 17.92 28.32 -4.85
N LYS A 469 18.40 28.15 -3.61
CA LYS A 469 19.72 28.60 -3.18
C LYS A 469 20.72 27.43 -3.26
N PRO A 470 21.82 27.53 -4.01
CA PRO A 470 22.81 26.46 -4.05
C PRO A 470 23.55 26.31 -2.71
N ASP A 471 24.01 27.43 -2.14
CA ASP A 471 25.02 27.43 -1.06
C ASP A 471 24.46 27.31 0.36
N GLN A 472 23.14 27.16 0.51
CA GLN A 472 22.45 27.12 1.81
C GLN A 472 21.42 26.01 1.82
N LEU A 473 21.36 25.24 2.92
CA LEU A 473 20.20 24.40 3.21
C LEU A 473 18.92 25.26 3.24
N CYS A 474 17.83 24.72 2.71
CA CYS A 474 16.52 25.35 2.65
C CYS A 474 15.46 24.46 3.31
N LEU A 475 14.40 25.04 3.87
CA LEU A 475 13.29 24.27 4.44
C LEU A 475 12.68 23.34 3.37
N GLY A 476 12.56 22.05 3.69
CA GLY A 476 12.16 20.99 2.79
C GLY A 476 13.28 20.31 2.02
N ASP A 477 14.53 20.81 2.05
CA ASP A 477 15.68 20.08 1.49
C ASP A 477 15.78 18.70 2.15
N LEU A 478 15.94 17.67 1.33
CA LEU A 478 16.09 16.29 1.78
C LEU A 478 17.58 15.97 1.90
N VAL A 479 17.97 15.34 3.00
CA VAL A 479 19.35 15.03 3.35
C VAL A 479 19.47 13.51 3.57
N PRO A 480 19.49 12.70 2.49
CA PRO A 480 19.83 11.29 2.58
C PRO A 480 21.30 11.08 2.99
N PHE A 481 21.55 10.08 3.83
CA PHE A 481 22.87 9.78 4.36
C PHE A 481 23.12 8.28 4.46
N THR A 482 24.39 7.90 4.48
CA THR A 482 24.87 6.55 4.81
C THR A 482 26.22 6.65 5.48
N ASN A 483 26.27 6.42 6.80
CA ASN A 483 27.41 6.73 7.66
C ASN A 483 27.90 5.48 8.43
N LYS A 484 29.16 5.49 8.87
CA LYS A 484 29.85 4.34 9.47
C LYS A 484 29.55 4.20 10.95
N LEU A 485 28.90 3.10 11.31
CA LEU A 485 28.58 2.74 12.69
C LEU A 485 29.70 1.89 13.35
N TYR A 486 30.07 2.25 14.57
CA TYR A 486 31.07 1.60 15.42
C TYR A 486 30.52 1.34 16.83
N THR A 487 31.10 0.38 17.55
CA THR A 487 30.79 0.14 18.98
C THR A 487 31.04 1.37 19.84
N GLY A 488 30.35 1.47 20.97
CA GLY A 488 30.56 2.54 21.96
C GLY A 488 31.98 2.57 22.54
N ASP A 489 32.68 1.44 22.60
CA ASP A 489 34.08 1.36 23.02
C ASP A 489 35.08 1.74 21.90
N LEU A 490 34.57 2.01 20.69
CA LEU A 490 35.32 2.38 19.48
C LEU A 490 36.27 1.30 18.92
N THR A 491 36.23 0.05 19.43
CA THR A 491 37.13 -1.04 19.01
C THR A 491 36.66 -1.82 17.78
N LYS A 492 35.37 -1.74 17.41
CA LYS A 492 34.79 -2.53 16.32
C LYS A 492 33.95 -1.69 15.34
N ARG A 493 34.10 -1.99 14.05
CA ARG A 493 33.23 -1.55 12.96
C ARG A 493 32.02 -2.50 12.90
N ILE A 494 30.82 -1.98 13.17
CA ILE A 494 29.61 -2.81 13.36
C ILE A 494 28.57 -2.69 12.25
N GLY A 495 28.63 -1.66 11.41
CA GLY A 495 27.80 -1.57 10.20
C GLY A 495 27.55 -0.14 9.76
N ILE A 496 26.35 0.18 9.28
CA ILE A 496 25.99 1.53 8.81
C ILE A 496 24.70 2.04 9.43
N THR A 497 24.57 3.36 9.51
CA THR A 497 23.26 3.99 9.47
C THR A 497 22.92 4.36 8.04
N ALA A 498 21.66 4.25 7.66
CA ALA A 498 21.17 4.75 6.37
C ALA A 498 19.72 5.23 6.48
N GLY A 499 19.41 6.35 5.82
CA GLY A 499 18.07 6.92 5.79
C GLY A 499 18.06 8.39 5.40
N LEU A 500 17.08 9.13 5.95
CA LEU A 500 16.70 10.46 5.46
C LEU A 500 16.45 11.44 6.61
N CYS A 501 17.07 12.61 6.52
CA CYS A 501 16.69 13.80 7.30
C CYS A 501 15.99 14.81 6.38
N VAL A 502 14.97 15.51 6.87
CA VAL A 502 14.27 16.60 6.17
C VAL A 502 14.41 17.87 6.99
N LEU A 503 14.99 18.93 6.42
CA LEU A 503 15.12 20.20 7.15
C LEU A 503 13.73 20.85 7.31
N ILE A 504 13.24 20.96 8.55
CA ILE A 504 11.92 21.55 8.84
C ILE A 504 11.99 22.97 9.43
N GLN A 505 13.10 23.33 10.08
CA GLN A 505 13.28 24.66 10.67
C GLN A 505 14.77 25.02 10.82
N HIS A 506 15.14 26.24 10.42
CA HIS A 506 16.40 26.87 10.83
C HIS A 506 16.23 27.48 12.23
N VAL A 507 17.28 27.44 13.06
CA VAL A 507 17.29 28.01 14.42
C VAL A 507 18.53 28.90 14.60
N PRO A 508 18.57 30.09 13.95
CA PRO A 508 19.75 30.95 13.93
C PRO A 508 20.24 31.37 15.32
N GLU A 509 19.33 31.54 16.27
CA GLU A 509 19.59 31.89 17.67
C GLU A 509 20.38 30.80 18.42
N LYS A 510 20.24 29.53 18.04
CA LYS A 510 21.06 28.41 18.52
C LYS A 510 22.18 28.03 17.54
N LYS A 511 22.37 28.80 16.46
CA LYS A 511 23.34 28.56 15.36
C LYS A 511 23.27 27.16 14.76
N GLY A 512 22.06 26.65 14.57
CA GLY A 512 21.87 25.30 14.03
C GLY A 512 20.50 25.09 13.41
N ASP A 513 20.21 23.84 13.10
CA ASP A 513 19.04 23.41 12.33
C ASP A 513 18.24 22.33 13.07
N ARG A 514 16.96 22.23 12.70
CA ARG A 514 16.03 21.20 13.15
C ARG A 514 15.52 20.40 11.95
N PHE A 515 15.79 19.10 11.99
CA PHE A 515 15.35 18.11 11.02
C PHE A 515 14.24 17.23 11.62
N GLU A 516 13.36 16.72 10.77
CA GLU A 516 12.62 15.48 11.01
C GLU A 516 13.43 14.35 10.36
N ALA A 517 13.74 13.29 11.12
CA ALA A 517 14.64 12.22 10.68
C ALA A 517 13.96 10.85 10.74
N SER A 518 14.20 10.02 9.73
CA SER A 518 13.75 8.61 9.68
C SER A 518 14.83 7.75 9.01
N TYR A 519 15.40 6.81 9.76
CA TYR A 519 16.58 6.03 9.36
C TYR A 519 16.74 4.76 10.17
N SER A 520 17.59 3.84 9.68
CA SER A 520 17.87 2.56 10.33
C SER A 520 19.37 2.35 10.55
N PHE A 521 19.69 1.65 11.63
CA PHE A 521 21.01 1.19 12.05
C PHE A 521 21.13 -0.29 11.71
N TYR A 522 22.08 -0.67 10.86
CA TYR A 522 22.31 -2.04 10.40
C TYR A 522 23.53 -2.62 11.09
N PHE A 523 23.36 -3.81 11.68
CA PHE A 523 24.34 -4.49 12.54
C PHE A 523 24.74 -5.88 11.98
N GLY A 524 24.84 -6.01 10.65
CA GLY A 524 25.19 -7.29 10.01
C GLY A 524 24.25 -8.42 10.41
N ASP A 525 24.81 -9.56 10.82
CA ASP A 525 24.06 -10.75 11.25
C ASP A 525 23.14 -10.50 12.48
N TYR A 526 23.38 -9.44 13.26
CA TYR A 526 22.52 -9.09 14.40
C TYR A 526 21.19 -8.42 13.98
N GLY A 527 21.04 -8.00 12.72
CA GLY A 527 19.83 -7.37 12.20
C GLY A 527 19.89 -5.84 12.18
N HIS A 528 18.76 -5.17 12.44
CA HIS A 528 18.69 -3.71 12.39
C HIS A 528 17.76 -3.11 13.46
N ILE A 529 17.93 -1.81 13.73
CA ILE A 529 17.00 -0.98 14.52
C ILE A 529 16.56 0.19 13.65
N SER A 530 15.26 0.49 13.60
CA SER A 530 14.70 1.66 12.92
C SER A 530 14.27 2.74 13.91
N VAL A 531 14.52 4.01 13.57
CA VAL A 531 14.19 5.16 14.43
C VAL A 531 13.54 6.30 13.64
N GLN A 532 12.69 7.06 14.31
CA GLN A 532 12.11 8.29 13.77
C GLN A 532 12.01 9.39 14.85
N GLY A 533 12.24 10.64 14.46
CA GLY A 533 11.88 11.80 15.28
C GLY A 533 12.71 13.06 15.00
N PRO A 534 12.66 14.05 15.91
CA PRO A 534 13.38 15.30 15.74
C PRO A 534 14.89 15.12 15.95
N TYR A 535 15.67 15.66 15.03
CA TYR A 535 17.12 15.79 15.11
C TYR A 535 17.48 17.27 15.13
N LEU A 536 18.16 17.70 16.18
CA LEU A 536 18.59 19.08 16.42
C LEU A 536 20.12 19.11 16.38
N THR A 537 20.72 20.03 15.60
CA THR A 537 22.19 20.08 15.45
C THR A 537 22.89 20.78 16.62
N TYR A 538 22.14 21.25 17.60
CA TYR A 538 22.57 22.21 18.63
C TYR A 538 22.33 21.74 20.08
N GLU A 539 21.54 20.67 20.30
CA GLU A 539 21.32 20.07 21.62
C GLU A 539 21.00 18.57 21.50
N ASP A 540 21.22 17.80 22.56
CA ASP A 540 20.91 16.36 22.60
C ASP A 540 19.41 16.12 22.31
N THR A 541 19.07 15.15 21.45
CA THR A 541 17.68 14.81 21.14
C THR A 541 17.30 13.38 21.51
N PHE A 542 16.00 13.08 21.51
CA PHE A 542 15.46 11.74 21.62
C PHE A 542 14.61 11.42 20.40
N LEU A 543 14.91 10.32 19.73
CA LEU A 543 14.12 9.76 18.63
C LEU A 543 13.40 8.51 19.14
N ALA A 544 12.19 8.25 18.64
CA ALA A 544 11.46 7.02 18.93
C ALA A 544 12.09 5.85 18.18
N ILE A 545 12.19 4.69 18.83
CA ILE A 545 12.52 3.43 18.16
C ILE A 545 11.22 2.86 17.62
N THR A 546 11.15 2.72 16.29
CA THR A 546 9.93 2.34 15.56
C THR A 546 9.88 0.85 15.22
N GLY A 547 11.00 0.14 15.35
CA GLY A 547 11.07 -1.32 15.23
C GLY A 547 12.51 -1.83 15.14
N GLY A 548 12.65 -3.14 14.92
CA GLY A 548 13.93 -3.79 14.66
C GLY A 548 13.76 -5.25 14.22
N SER A 549 14.88 -5.89 13.87
CA SER A 549 14.93 -7.30 13.43
C SER A 549 16.15 -8.02 13.99
N GLY A 550 16.18 -9.35 13.88
CA GLY A 550 17.28 -10.16 14.40
C GLY A 550 17.28 -10.11 15.93
N VAL A 551 18.42 -9.78 16.56
CA VAL A 551 18.47 -9.62 18.03
C VAL A 551 17.67 -8.41 18.53
N PHE A 552 17.20 -7.55 17.62
CA PHE A 552 16.35 -6.38 17.91
C PHE A 552 14.88 -6.58 17.52
N GLU A 553 14.45 -7.82 17.23
CA GLU A 553 13.04 -8.10 17.00
C GLU A 553 12.19 -7.72 18.23
N GLY A 554 11.05 -7.06 17.98
CA GLY A 554 10.19 -6.52 19.04
C GLY A 554 10.73 -5.27 19.75
N ALA A 555 11.87 -4.71 19.32
CA ALA A 555 12.46 -3.52 19.96
C ALA A 555 11.56 -2.27 19.83
N TYR A 556 11.29 -1.64 20.96
CA TYR A 556 10.67 -0.31 21.05
C TYR A 556 11.34 0.52 22.16
N GLY A 557 11.11 1.84 22.17
CA GLY A 557 11.69 2.73 23.17
C GLY A 557 12.15 4.05 22.55
N GLN A 558 13.29 4.55 23.03
CA GLN A 558 13.88 5.80 22.55
C GLN A 558 15.40 5.66 22.39
N VAL A 559 15.99 6.37 21.44
CA VAL A 559 17.44 6.57 21.34
C VAL A 559 17.76 8.03 21.62
N LYS A 560 18.74 8.28 22.48
CA LYS A 560 19.33 9.60 22.69
C LYS A 560 20.42 9.85 21.65
N LEU A 561 20.25 10.87 20.82
CA LEU A 561 21.22 11.34 19.83
C LEU A 561 22.00 12.51 20.41
N ARG A 562 23.33 12.47 20.29
CA ARG A 562 24.25 13.54 20.70
C ARG A 562 25.11 14.00 19.52
N GLN A 563 24.98 15.25 19.10
CA GLN A 563 25.80 15.82 18.03
C GLN A 563 27.16 16.25 18.58
N LEU A 564 28.23 15.53 18.22
CA LEU A 564 29.59 15.83 18.68
C LEU A 564 30.29 16.81 17.72
N VAL A 565 30.27 16.51 16.42
CA VAL A 565 30.78 17.38 15.35
C VAL A 565 29.79 17.37 14.18
N TYR A 566 29.14 18.49 13.89
CA TYR A 566 28.19 18.57 12.76
C TYR A 566 28.92 18.71 11.42
N PRO A 567 28.53 17.99 10.35
CA PRO A 567 27.57 16.87 10.30
C PRO A 567 28.23 15.49 10.46
N THR A 568 29.51 15.42 10.88
CA THR A 568 30.38 14.24 10.67
C THR A 568 30.52 13.26 11.84
N LYS A 569 30.08 13.60 13.05
CA LYS A 569 30.25 12.72 14.24
C LYS A 569 29.09 12.81 15.22
N LEU A 570 28.40 11.68 15.38
CA LEU A 570 27.22 11.49 16.23
C LEU A 570 27.48 10.36 17.22
N PHE A 571 26.86 10.43 18.40
CA PHE A 571 26.85 9.36 19.38
C PHE A 571 25.42 9.04 19.82
N TYR A 572 25.14 7.76 20.03
CA TYR A 572 23.80 7.26 20.30
C TYR A 572 23.77 6.37 21.54
N THR A 573 22.86 6.67 22.47
CA THR A 573 22.50 5.78 23.59
C THR A 573 21.07 5.32 23.41
N PHE A 574 20.90 4.04 23.05
CA PHE A 574 19.60 3.40 22.89
C PHE A 574 19.08 2.90 24.23
N TYR A 575 17.79 3.10 24.49
CA TYR A 575 17.08 2.53 25.64
C TYR A 575 16.02 1.54 25.13
N LEU A 576 16.46 0.32 24.83
CA LEU A 576 15.64 -0.72 24.21
C LEU A 576 14.70 -1.36 25.23
N LYS A 577 13.46 -1.64 24.81
CA LYS A 577 12.44 -2.43 25.51
C LYS A 577 11.85 -3.45 24.55
N GLY A 578 11.20 -4.50 25.06
CA GLY A 578 10.57 -5.54 24.23
C GLY A 578 11.52 -6.59 23.64
N VAL A 579 12.83 -6.28 23.55
CA VAL A 579 13.87 -7.23 23.13
C VAL A 579 13.89 -8.43 24.08
N ALA A 580 13.71 -9.64 23.53
CA ALA A 580 13.41 -10.85 24.30
C ALA A 580 14.63 -11.53 24.96
N ALA A 581 15.83 -11.33 24.41
CA ALA A 581 17.09 -11.86 24.92
C ALA A 581 18.04 -10.74 25.32
N ASP A 582 19.08 -11.05 26.10
CA ASP A 582 20.09 -10.06 26.45
C ASP A 582 20.98 -9.75 25.22
N LEU A 583 21.28 -8.45 25.03
CA LEU A 583 22.09 -7.99 23.90
C LEU A 583 23.46 -8.68 23.85
N PRO A 584 24.02 -8.93 22.64
CA PRO A 584 25.35 -9.51 22.51
C PRO A 584 26.43 -8.68 23.23
N VAL A 585 27.27 -9.35 24.02
CA VAL A 585 28.37 -8.72 24.78
C VAL A 585 29.32 -7.92 23.88
N GLU A 586 29.47 -8.33 22.61
CA GLU A 586 30.23 -7.63 21.57
C GLU A 586 29.66 -6.23 21.23
N LEU A 587 28.37 -5.98 21.47
CA LEU A 587 27.72 -4.69 21.25
C LEU A 587 27.59 -3.86 22.54
N THR A 588 27.61 -4.48 23.71
CA THR A 588 27.41 -3.82 25.02
C THR A 588 28.72 -3.53 25.78
N GLY A 589 29.83 -3.35 25.07
CA GLY A 589 31.09 -2.92 25.66
C GLY A 589 30.98 -1.56 26.35
N LYS A 590 31.77 -1.32 27.41
CA LYS A 590 31.78 -0.03 28.12
C LYS A 590 32.23 1.07 27.15
N HIS A 591 31.38 2.07 26.94
CA HIS A 591 31.67 3.11 25.96
C HIS A 591 32.76 4.09 26.39
N VAL A 592 33.45 4.67 25.41
CA VAL A 592 34.32 5.84 25.56
C VAL A 592 33.45 7.09 25.67
N GLU A 593 33.77 7.99 26.61
CA GLU A 593 33.01 9.21 26.88
C GLU A 593 32.84 10.10 25.62
N PRO A 594 31.61 10.54 25.26
CA PRO A 594 31.37 11.31 24.03
C PRO A 594 32.03 12.69 24.00
N SER A 595 33.12 12.79 23.24
CA SER A 595 33.90 14.02 23.02
C SER A 595 34.10 14.32 21.52
N LYS A 596 34.65 15.49 21.17
CA LYS A 596 34.93 15.85 19.77
C LYS A 596 36.19 15.18 19.23
N GLU A 597 37.06 14.75 20.13
CA GLU A 597 38.41 14.25 19.88
C GLU A 597 38.43 12.75 19.57
N VAL A 598 37.43 11.98 20.05
CA VAL A 598 37.37 10.52 19.90
C VAL A 598 37.41 10.05 18.44
N LYS A 599 38.04 8.89 18.19
CA LYS A 599 38.17 8.26 16.87
C LYS A 599 38.02 6.73 17.02
N PRO A 600 37.56 5.99 16.00
CA PRO A 600 37.60 4.54 16.03
C PRO A 600 39.05 4.03 16.08
N ALA A 601 39.24 2.82 16.59
CA ALA A 601 40.52 2.12 16.52
C ALA A 601 40.97 1.96 15.04
N ALA A 602 42.28 2.03 14.79
CA ALA A 602 42.82 1.98 13.42
C ALA A 602 42.48 0.65 12.72
N GLU A 603 42.45 -0.42 13.51
CA GLU A 603 42.05 -1.78 13.15
C GLU A 603 40.58 -1.82 12.70
N ALA A 604 39.70 -1.09 13.39
CA ALA A 604 38.28 -0.98 13.06
C ALA A 604 38.05 -0.14 11.80
N GLN A 605 38.77 0.98 11.64
CA GLN A 605 38.72 1.78 10.42
C GLN A 605 39.22 1.00 9.19
N ALA A 606 40.29 0.22 9.37
CA ALA A 606 40.84 -0.66 8.33
C ALA A 606 40.07 -2.00 8.19
N THR A 607 38.99 -2.21 8.95
CA THR A 607 38.14 -3.43 8.93
C THR A 607 38.94 -4.74 9.10
N GLN A 608 39.97 -4.72 9.95
CA GLN A 608 40.84 -5.86 10.21
C GLN A 608 40.09 -7.05 10.85
N PRO A 609 40.52 -8.30 10.63
CA PRO A 609 39.93 -9.47 11.27
C PRO A 609 39.86 -9.32 12.80
N GLY A 610 38.67 -9.48 13.36
CA GLY A 610 38.41 -9.30 14.80
C GLY A 610 38.03 -7.87 15.22
N ALA A 611 38.35 -6.84 14.42
CA ALA A 611 37.91 -5.45 14.62
C ALA A 611 36.60 -5.11 13.86
N THR A 612 35.88 -6.14 13.43
CA THR A 612 34.55 -6.11 12.82
C THR A 612 33.64 -7.10 13.54
N ILE A 613 32.33 -7.07 13.22
CA ILE A 613 31.38 -8.15 13.55
C ILE A 613 31.12 -9.02 12.30
N ALA A 614 30.48 -10.17 12.51
CA ALA A 614 30.10 -11.07 11.42
C ALA A 614 29.14 -10.39 10.43
N ASN A 615 29.47 -10.50 9.13
CA ASN A 615 28.74 -9.92 7.99
C ASN A 615 28.29 -8.45 8.17
N PHE A 616 29.10 -7.62 8.84
CA PHE A 616 28.78 -6.21 9.08
C PHE A 616 28.41 -5.49 7.76
N THR A 617 27.35 -4.71 7.79
CA THR A 617 26.88 -3.96 6.61
C THR A 617 27.87 -2.81 6.34
N ASN A 618 28.74 -2.95 5.34
CA ASN A 618 29.88 -2.05 5.15
C ASN A 618 29.51 -0.65 4.71
#